data_AF-A0A2H9RBB0-F1
#
_entry.id   AF-A0A2H9RBB0-F1
#
_cell.length_a   1.000
_cell.length_b   1.000
_cell.length_c   1.000
_cell.angle_alpha   90.00
_cell.angle_beta   90.00
_cell.angle_gamma   90.00
#
_symmetry.space_group_name_H-M   'P 1'
#
loop_
_entity.id
_entity.type
_entity.pdbx_description
1 polymer ?
#
loop_
_entity_poly.entity_id
_entity_poly.type
_entity_poly.pdbx_seq_one_letter_code
_entity_poly.pdbx_strand_id
1 'polypeptide(L)'
;MYFAKKANGWKDGGVAFISLKPEPDKNKYAYGRMWKVIEEQFFDIWKQEGRGWYDKEVNLGQDNDGIPIVTITSGNKSESNPPSDNYLKTMSIGLEETYHLDKKTTLEYLIEKPGIKDNMTNEKLLEIINSN
;
A
#
# COMPACT_ATOMS: atom_id res chain seq x y z
N MET A 1 -5.78 3.71 -2.43
CA MET A 1 -4.73 2.71 -2.71
C MET A 1 -5.22 1.75 -3.78
N TYR A 2 -4.35 1.28 -4.65
CA TYR A 2 -4.63 0.24 -5.66
C TYR A 2 -3.38 -0.63 -5.89
N PHE A 3 -3.55 -1.81 -6.49
CA PHE A 3 -2.46 -2.73 -6.81
C PHE A 3 -2.20 -2.78 -8.32
N ALA A 4 -0.94 -2.63 -8.71
CA ALA A 4 -0.55 -2.55 -10.13
C ALA A 4 0.88 -3.03 -10.36
N LYS A 5 1.27 -3.10 -11.64
CA LYS A 5 2.59 -3.56 -12.12
C LYS A 5 2.89 -5.01 -11.70
N LYS A 6 4.06 -5.54 -12.07
CA LYS A 6 4.46 -6.94 -11.82
C LYS A 6 5.81 -7.02 -11.12
N ALA A 7 5.81 -7.24 -9.81
CA ALA A 7 7.05 -7.28 -9.05
C ALA A 7 7.59 -8.73 -8.95
N ASN A 8 8.76 -8.98 -9.55
CA ASN A 8 9.39 -10.32 -9.54
C ASN A 8 9.57 -10.87 -8.12
N GLY A 9 9.97 -10.02 -7.16
CA GLY A 9 10.12 -10.39 -5.74
C GLY A 9 8.81 -10.79 -5.06
N TRP A 10 7.67 -10.48 -5.68
CA TRP A 10 6.33 -10.80 -5.21
C TRP A 10 5.61 -11.75 -6.17
N LYS A 11 6.33 -12.70 -6.79
CA LYS A 11 5.78 -13.70 -7.74
C LYS A 11 4.96 -13.05 -8.87
N ASP A 12 5.50 -11.96 -9.43
CA ASP A 12 4.87 -11.15 -10.49
C ASP A 12 3.52 -10.51 -10.09
N GLY A 13 3.20 -10.49 -8.79
CA GLY A 13 2.03 -9.81 -8.24
C GLY A 13 2.14 -8.29 -8.30
N GLY A 14 0.98 -7.65 -8.25
CA GLY A 14 0.84 -6.20 -8.12
C GLY A 14 1.29 -5.68 -6.76
N VAL A 15 1.90 -4.50 -6.75
CA VAL A 15 2.31 -3.80 -5.54
C VAL A 15 1.47 -2.55 -5.31
N ALA A 16 1.44 -2.06 -4.07
CA ALA A 16 0.56 -0.99 -3.65
C ALA A 16 1.00 0.39 -4.16
N PHE A 17 0.06 1.17 -4.68
CA PHE A 17 0.23 2.56 -5.05
C PHE A 17 -0.87 3.43 -4.45
N ILE A 18 -0.58 4.73 -4.28
CA ILE A 18 -1.54 5.74 -3.86
C ILE A 18 -1.93 6.56 -5.09
N SER A 19 -3.24 6.71 -5.30
CA SER A 19 -3.74 7.55 -6.40
C SER A 19 -3.50 9.02 -6.08
N LEU A 20 -2.96 9.77 -7.04
CA LEU A 20 -2.84 11.22 -6.96
C LEU A 20 -4.16 11.94 -7.24
N LYS A 21 -5.18 11.23 -7.76
CA LYS A 21 -6.53 11.79 -7.89
C LYS A 21 -7.15 11.91 -6.50
N PRO A 22 -7.65 13.11 -6.11
CA PRO A 22 -8.37 13.28 -4.86
C PRO A 22 -9.56 12.32 -4.77
N GLU A 23 -9.75 11.72 -3.61
CA GLU A 23 -10.91 10.90 -3.31
C GLU A 23 -11.91 11.75 -2.50
N PRO A 24 -13.09 12.09 -3.07
CA PRO A 24 -14.07 12.91 -2.38
C PRO A 24 -14.76 12.18 -1.22
N ASP A 25 -14.81 10.86 -1.25
CA ASP A 25 -15.39 10.06 -0.18
C ASP A 25 -14.41 9.96 1.01
N LYS A 26 -14.71 10.66 2.10
CA LYS A 26 -13.88 10.68 3.31
C LYS A 26 -13.76 9.32 3.99
N ASN A 27 -14.67 8.37 3.69
CA ASN A 27 -14.59 7.01 4.23
C ASN A 27 -13.59 6.14 3.44
N LYS A 28 -13.09 6.62 2.30
CA LYS A 28 -12.06 5.95 1.52
C LYS A 28 -10.69 6.56 1.79
N TYR A 29 -9.93 5.84 2.61
CA TYR A 29 -8.56 6.19 2.95
C TYR A 29 -7.62 5.00 2.74
N ALA A 30 -6.33 5.26 2.92
CA ALA A 30 -5.30 4.24 2.99
C ALA A 30 -4.68 4.30 4.40
N TYR A 31 -4.67 3.17 5.09
CA TYR A 31 -3.85 3.01 6.29
C TYR A 31 -2.37 3.08 5.91
N GLY A 32 -1.55 3.67 6.78
CA GLY A 32 -0.12 3.85 6.52
C GLY A 32 0.69 3.99 7.81
N ARG A 33 1.77 3.23 7.93
CA ARG A 33 2.71 3.35 9.04
C ARG A 33 3.75 4.42 8.73
N MET A 34 3.90 5.39 9.62
CA MET A 34 4.91 6.45 9.49
C MET A 34 6.21 6.02 10.17
N TRP A 35 7.33 6.35 9.52
CA TRP A 35 8.68 6.13 10.04
C TRP A 35 9.43 7.46 10.05
N LYS A 36 10.00 7.82 11.20
CA LYS A 36 10.84 9.02 11.33
C LYS A 36 12.27 8.65 10.93
N VAL A 37 12.74 9.24 9.84
CA VAL A 37 14.08 9.01 9.27
C VAL A 37 14.73 10.35 8.96
N ILE A 38 16.05 10.37 8.80
CA ILE A 38 16.75 11.55 8.29
C ILE A 38 16.62 11.63 6.76
N GLU A 39 16.80 12.82 6.20
CA GLU A 39 16.66 13.08 4.76
C GLU A 39 17.53 12.14 3.89
N GLU A 40 18.76 11.88 4.31
CA GLU A 40 19.68 10.97 3.62
C GLU A 40 19.12 9.54 3.54
N GLN A 41 18.57 9.03 4.65
CA GLN A 41 17.93 7.71 4.70
C GLN A 41 16.67 7.67 3.83
N PHE A 42 15.90 8.77 3.77
CA PHE A 42 14.76 8.85 2.87
C PHE A 42 15.18 8.69 1.40
N PHE A 43 16.25 9.37 0.97
CA PHE A 43 16.75 9.21 -0.40
C PHE A 43 17.28 7.79 -0.68
N ASP A 44 17.88 7.14 0.30
CA ASP A 44 18.31 5.74 0.17
C ASP A 44 17.13 4.77 0.05
N ILE A 45 16.05 4.99 0.81
CA ILE A 45 14.79 4.23 0.69
C ILE A 45 14.20 4.44 -0.71
N TRP A 46 14.09 5.69 -1.15
CA TRP A 46 13.54 6.02 -2.46
C TRP A 46 14.35 5.39 -3.61
N LYS A 47 15.68 5.34 -3.46
CA LYS A 47 16.55 4.67 -4.43
C LYS A 47 16.28 3.16 -4.51
N GLN A 48 16.02 2.51 -3.37
CA GLN A 48 15.73 1.07 -3.29
C GLN A 48 14.35 0.70 -3.87
N GLU A 49 13.32 1.53 -3.64
CA GLU A 49 11.98 1.34 -4.23
C GLU A 49 11.99 1.39 -5.78
N GLY A 50 13.03 1.97 -6.36
CA GLY A 50 13.21 2.08 -7.79
C GLY A 50 12.50 3.31 -8.37
N ARG A 51 13.28 4.31 -8.75
CA ARG A 51 12.77 5.59 -9.28
C ARG A 51 11.94 5.47 -10.57
N GLY A 52 12.06 4.38 -11.32
CA GLY A 52 11.19 4.12 -12.48
C GLY A 52 9.79 3.65 -12.11
N TRP A 53 9.59 3.20 -10.87
CA TRP A 53 8.31 2.65 -10.40
C TRP A 53 7.57 3.60 -9.47
N TYR A 54 8.33 4.24 -8.59
CA TYR A 54 7.88 5.22 -7.60
C TYR A 54 8.58 6.55 -7.89
N ASP A 55 8.17 7.24 -8.95
CA ASP A 55 8.82 8.45 -9.46
C ASP A 55 8.31 9.75 -8.81
N LYS A 56 7.34 9.65 -7.90
CA LYS A 56 6.66 10.82 -7.33
C LYS A 56 6.66 10.81 -5.81
N GLU A 57 7.29 11.81 -5.21
CA GLU A 57 7.08 12.19 -3.82
C GLU A 57 5.78 13.00 -3.68
N VAL A 58 5.04 12.74 -2.62
CA VAL A 58 3.81 13.43 -2.26
C VAL A 58 3.92 13.89 -0.81
N ASN A 59 3.78 15.20 -0.62
CA ASN A 59 3.69 15.81 0.70
C ASN A 59 2.27 15.62 1.26
N LEU A 60 2.19 15.03 2.45
CA LEU A 60 0.94 14.74 3.17
C LEU A 60 0.66 15.75 4.30
N GLY A 61 1.54 16.72 4.48
CA GLY A 61 1.48 17.74 5.53
C GLY A 61 2.73 17.70 6.41
N GLN A 62 2.54 18.09 7.67
CA GLN A 62 3.57 18.09 8.70
C GLN A 62 3.01 17.46 9.96
N ASP A 63 3.87 16.88 10.78
CA ASP A 63 3.51 16.47 12.14
C ASP A 63 3.45 17.68 13.10
N ASN A 64 3.20 17.41 14.39
CA ASN A 64 3.09 18.43 15.42
C ASN A 64 4.41 19.18 15.69
N ASP A 65 5.56 18.62 15.28
CA ASP A 65 6.88 19.23 15.43
C ASP A 65 7.28 20.01 14.15
N GLY A 66 6.40 20.10 13.15
CA GLY A 66 6.67 20.73 11.87
C GLY A 66 7.49 19.85 10.91
N ILE A 67 7.66 18.56 11.22
CA ILE A 67 8.44 17.65 10.38
C ILE A 67 7.57 17.22 9.18
N PRO A 68 8.08 17.34 7.94
CA PRO A 68 7.34 16.93 6.75
C PRO A 68 6.96 15.45 6.78
N ILE A 69 5.70 15.17 6.46
CA ILE A 69 5.22 13.81 6.22
C ILE A 69 5.14 13.63 4.71
N VAL A 70 5.92 12.67 4.19
CA VAL A 70 5.98 12.39 2.75
C VAL A 70 5.72 10.91 2.49
N THR A 71 5.17 10.63 1.31
CA THR A 71 5.07 9.28 0.76
C THR A 71 5.59 9.27 -0.66
N ILE A 72 6.00 8.11 -1.15
CA ILE A 72 6.43 7.92 -2.53
C ILE A 72 5.40 7.06 -3.26
N THR A 73 5.03 7.46 -4.47
CA THR A 73 4.11 6.73 -5.34
C THR A 73 4.48 6.92 -6.81
N SER A 74 3.65 6.44 -7.74
CA SER A 74 3.86 6.70 -9.17
C SER A 74 3.07 7.92 -9.63
N GLY A 75 3.71 8.78 -10.43
CA GLY A 75 3.05 9.92 -11.09
C GLY A 75 1.98 9.50 -12.08
N ASN A 76 2.11 8.29 -12.65
CA ASN A 76 1.20 7.75 -13.65
C ASN A 76 0.46 6.53 -13.12
N LYS A 77 -0.86 6.52 -13.30
CA LYS A 77 -1.66 5.34 -12.96
C LYS A 77 -1.37 4.21 -13.96
N SER A 78 -0.96 3.06 -13.44
CA SER A 78 -0.80 1.83 -14.23
C SER A 78 -2.05 0.95 -14.16
N GLU A 79 -2.16 0.00 -15.09
CA GLU A 79 -3.21 -1.02 -15.08
C GLU A 79 -3.13 -1.87 -13.80
N SER A 80 -4.30 -2.27 -13.31
CA SER A 80 -4.40 -3.04 -12.08
C SER A 80 -3.89 -4.47 -12.29
N ASN A 81 -3.19 -5.00 -11.30
CA ASN A 81 -2.68 -6.38 -11.28
C ASN A 81 -2.91 -6.93 -9.86
N PRO A 82 -3.44 -8.15 -9.69
CA PRO A 82 -3.64 -8.72 -8.37
C PRO A 82 -2.32 -8.86 -7.62
N PRO A 83 -2.29 -8.49 -6.32
CA PRO A 83 -1.14 -8.76 -5.46
C PRO A 83 -0.99 -10.26 -5.22
N SER A 84 0.23 -10.70 -4.92
CA SER A 84 0.46 -12.10 -4.54
C SER A 84 0.05 -12.38 -3.10
N ASP A 85 -0.23 -13.65 -2.81
CA ASP A 85 -0.59 -14.11 -1.46
C ASP A 85 0.44 -13.66 -0.41
N ASN A 86 1.75 -13.83 -0.66
CA ASN A 86 2.79 -13.40 0.28
C ASN A 86 2.80 -11.88 0.51
N TYR A 87 2.47 -11.08 -0.50
CA TYR A 87 2.40 -9.62 -0.35
C TYR A 87 1.20 -9.23 0.52
N LEU A 88 0.04 -9.87 0.27
CA LEU A 88 -1.17 -9.68 1.08
C LEU A 88 -0.97 -10.10 2.54
N LYS A 89 -0.26 -11.21 2.77
CA LYS A 89 0.13 -11.67 4.11
C LYS A 89 0.91 -10.61 4.87
N THR A 90 1.99 -10.09 4.26
CA THR A 90 2.82 -9.04 4.86
C THR A 90 2.02 -7.79 5.18
N MET A 91 1.14 -7.36 4.27
CA MET A 91 0.26 -6.21 4.54
C MET A 91 -0.72 -6.48 5.68
N SER A 92 -1.32 -7.67 5.74
CA SER A 92 -2.23 -8.05 6.82
C SER A 92 -1.53 -8.01 8.19
N ILE A 93 -0.31 -8.53 8.28
CA ILE A 93 0.50 -8.47 9.51
C ILE A 93 0.77 -7.01 9.89
N GLY A 94 1.20 -6.18 8.93
CA GLY A 94 1.48 -4.76 9.21
C GLY A 94 0.25 -3.97 9.67
N LEU A 95 -0.94 -4.29 9.13
CA LEU A 95 -2.21 -3.67 9.55
C LEU A 95 -2.59 -4.09 10.98
N GLU A 96 -2.42 -5.36 11.33
CA GLU A 96 -2.66 -5.87 12.69
C GLU A 96 -1.66 -5.25 13.69
N GLU A 97 -0.37 -5.22 13.36
CA GLU A 97 0.66 -4.65 14.24
C GLU A 97 0.49 -3.15 14.49
N THR A 98 0.08 -2.39 13.46
CA THR A 98 0.05 -0.92 13.51
C THR A 98 -1.29 -0.39 14.02
N TYR A 99 -2.38 -1.03 13.64
CA TYR A 99 -3.75 -0.54 13.88
C TYR A 99 -4.64 -1.54 14.62
N HIS A 100 -4.12 -2.73 14.96
CA HIS A 100 -4.87 -3.78 15.64
C HIS A 100 -6.15 -4.19 14.91
N LEU A 101 -6.12 -4.13 13.57
CA LEU A 101 -7.23 -4.60 12.76
C LEU A 101 -7.35 -6.10 12.90
N ASP A 102 -8.56 -6.58 13.22
CA ASP A 102 -8.83 -8.00 13.16
C ASP A 102 -8.90 -8.49 11.70
N LYS A 103 -8.93 -9.81 11.54
CA LYS A 103 -8.93 -10.46 10.22
C LYS A 103 -10.15 -10.07 9.37
N LYS A 104 -11.30 -9.86 10.00
CA LYS A 104 -12.55 -9.48 9.33
C LYS A 104 -12.45 -8.05 8.78
N THR A 105 -11.99 -7.12 9.60
CA THR A 105 -11.81 -5.71 9.24
C THR A 105 -10.72 -5.57 8.16
N THR A 106 -9.66 -6.38 8.26
CA THR A 106 -8.61 -6.44 7.22
C THR A 106 -9.16 -6.91 5.88
N LEU A 107 -9.99 -7.95 5.87
CA LEU A 107 -10.69 -8.43 4.68
C LEU A 107 -11.57 -7.31 4.07
N GLU A 108 -12.44 -6.70 4.88
CA GLU A 108 -13.35 -5.64 4.46
C GLU A 108 -12.60 -4.42 3.88
N TYR A 109 -11.44 -4.09 4.46
CA TYR A 109 -10.60 -3.00 3.96
C TYR A 109 -9.93 -3.34 2.61
N LEU A 110 -9.38 -4.55 2.45
CA LEU A 110 -8.59 -4.93 1.28
C LEU A 110 -9.45 -5.32 0.07
N ILE A 111 -10.60 -5.97 0.27
CA ILE A 111 -11.41 -6.50 -0.84
C ILE A 111 -11.87 -5.41 -1.82
N GLU A 112 -12.14 -4.20 -1.33
CA GLU A 112 -12.60 -3.09 -2.18
C GLU A 112 -11.49 -2.40 -2.98
N LYS A 113 -10.21 -2.79 -2.78
CA LYS A 113 -9.08 -2.12 -3.44
C LYS A 113 -8.94 -2.60 -4.90
N PRO A 114 -8.80 -1.69 -5.88
CA PRO A 114 -8.56 -2.09 -7.26
C PRO A 114 -7.31 -2.97 -7.40
N GLY A 115 -7.42 -4.02 -8.19
CA GLY A 115 -6.43 -5.11 -8.25
C GLY A 115 -6.82 -6.32 -7.40
N ILE A 116 -7.52 -6.13 -6.27
CA ILE A 116 -8.12 -7.24 -5.50
C ILE A 116 -9.59 -7.41 -5.89
N LYS A 117 -10.36 -6.32 -5.85
CA LYS A 117 -11.83 -6.30 -6.08
C LYS A 117 -12.29 -7.10 -7.29
N ASP A 118 -11.54 -6.99 -8.38
CA ASP A 118 -11.90 -7.59 -9.67
C ASP A 118 -11.22 -8.95 -9.93
N ASN A 119 -10.35 -9.42 -9.02
CA ASN A 119 -9.47 -10.57 -9.25
C ASN A 119 -9.47 -11.62 -8.13
N MET A 120 -10.10 -11.36 -6.98
CA MET A 120 -10.05 -12.25 -5.82
C MET A 120 -11.39 -12.30 -5.10
N THR A 121 -11.77 -13.48 -4.61
CA THR A 121 -12.99 -13.65 -3.79
C THR A 121 -12.70 -13.41 -2.30
N ASN A 122 -13.76 -13.17 -1.52
CA ASN A 122 -13.66 -13.03 -0.07
C ASN A 122 -13.04 -14.27 0.58
N GLU A 123 -13.42 -15.46 0.11
CA GLU A 123 -12.94 -16.73 0.65
C GLU A 123 -11.44 -16.88 0.43
N LYS A 124 -10.96 -16.58 -0.79
CA LYS A 124 -9.53 -16.65 -1.10
C LYS A 124 -8.72 -15.64 -0.30
N LEU A 125 -9.20 -14.40 -0.19
CA LEU A 125 -8.51 -13.36 0.58
C LEU A 125 -8.48 -13.70 2.08
N LEU A 126 -9.58 -14.23 2.62
CA LEU A 126 -9.66 -14.65 4.01
C LEU A 126 -8.76 -15.85 4.31
N GLU A 127 -8.62 -16.81 3.38
CA GLU A 127 -7.64 -17.90 3.48
C GLU A 127 -6.22 -17.35 3.62
N ILE A 128 -5.85 -16.38 2.78
CA ILE A 128 -4.53 -15.74 2.82
C ILE A 128 -4.31 -15.05 4.17
N ILE A 129 -5.26 -14.22 4.62
CA ILE A 129 -5.19 -13.50 5.91
C ILE A 129 -5.09 -14.46 7.10
N ASN A 130 -5.75 -15.62 7.04
CA ASN A 130 -5.72 -16.62 8.11
C ASN A 130 -4.46 -17.47 8.15
N SER A 131 -3.73 -17.53 7.04
CA SER A 131 -2.52 -18.34 6.89
C SER A 131 -1.23 -17.62 7.34
N ASN A 132 -1.40 -16.65 8.24
CA ASN A 132 -0.38 -15.91 8.96
C ASN A 132 -0.26 -16.44 10.38
#